data_AF-A0A835T2N7-F1
#
_entry.id   AF-A0A835T2N7-F1
#
_cell.length_a   1.000
_cell.length_b   1.000
_cell.length_c   1.000
_cell.angle_alpha   90.00
_cell.angle_beta   90.00
_cell.angle_gamma   90.00
#
_symmetry.space_group_name_H-M   'P 1'
#
loop_
_entity.id
_entity.type
_entity.pdbx_description
1 polymer ?
#
loop_
_entity_poly.entity_id
_entity_poly.type
_entity_poly.pdbx_seq_one_letter_code
_entity_poly.pdbx_strand_id
1 'polypeptide(L)'
;MENVVKDVTTKPNANRTVFYTFDQPGTYHFVCTVREPFHCLMGQHVTFFVTGFTCGKAGGPTPTPAPAPKPAPKPAPKPSPKRKPSPKKRKSPKMMGGGRRAVMSK
;
A
#
# COMPACT_ATOMS: atom_id res chain seq x y z
N MET A 1 -32.90 -19.25 22.19
CA MET A 1 -33.07 -18.67 20.85
C MET A 1 -34.09 -19.54 20.15
N GLU A 2 -35.35 -19.13 20.16
CA GLU A 2 -36.43 -19.89 19.53
C GLU A 2 -36.23 -19.84 18.00
N ASN A 3 -36.17 -21.00 17.37
CA ASN A 3 -36.27 -21.10 15.91
C ASN A 3 -37.71 -20.75 15.54
N VAL A 4 -38.01 -19.46 15.42
CA VAL A 4 -39.31 -18.98 14.94
C VAL A 4 -39.36 -19.30 13.45
N VAL A 5 -39.98 -20.40 13.09
CA VAL A 5 -40.36 -20.69 11.70
C VAL A 5 -41.44 -19.69 11.33
N LYS A 6 -41.05 -18.64 10.60
CA LYS A 6 -41.98 -17.68 10.02
C LYS A 6 -42.34 -18.19 8.63
N ASP A 7 -43.57 -18.61 8.41
CA ASP A 7 -44.09 -18.90 7.08
C ASP A 7 -44.21 -17.59 6.28
N VAL A 8 -43.12 -17.23 5.61
CA VAL A 8 -43.08 -16.10 4.70
C VAL A 8 -43.72 -16.56 3.38
N THR A 9 -45.05 -16.66 3.35
CA THR A 9 -45.80 -16.85 2.10
C THR A 9 -45.82 -15.53 1.35
N THR A 10 -44.70 -15.17 0.73
CA THR A 10 -44.60 -13.94 -0.03
C THR A 10 -44.98 -14.23 -1.47
N LYS A 11 -46.19 -13.78 -1.85
CA LYS A 11 -46.53 -13.65 -3.27
C LYS A 11 -45.45 -12.76 -3.89
N PRO A 12 -44.71 -13.25 -4.90
CA PRO A 12 -43.72 -12.44 -5.58
C PRO A 12 -44.41 -11.20 -6.16
N ASN A 13 -43.75 -10.04 -6.12
CA ASN A 13 -44.25 -8.87 -6.82
C ASN A 13 -44.22 -9.10 -8.35
N ALA A 14 -44.68 -8.12 -9.14
CA ALA A 14 -44.66 -8.20 -10.60
C ALA A 14 -43.27 -8.53 -11.19
N ASN A 15 -42.20 -8.19 -10.46
CA ASN A 15 -40.81 -8.47 -10.81
C ASN A 15 -40.28 -9.77 -10.17
N ARG A 16 -41.17 -10.67 -9.72
CA ARG A 16 -40.83 -11.95 -9.07
C ARG A 16 -39.90 -11.81 -7.86
N THR A 17 -39.95 -10.67 -7.18
CA THR A 17 -39.10 -10.34 -6.03
C THR A 17 -39.90 -10.31 -4.73
N VAL A 18 -39.22 -10.62 -3.62
CA VAL A 18 -39.75 -10.55 -2.26
C VAL A 18 -38.87 -9.62 -1.45
N PHE A 19 -39.48 -8.71 -0.68
CA PHE A 19 -38.76 -7.89 0.28
C PHE A 19 -38.91 -8.49 1.68
N TYR A 20 -37.79 -8.61 2.40
CA TYR A 20 -37.75 -9.06 3.79
C TYR A 20 -36.76 -8.17 4.56
N THR A 21 -37.18 -7.70 5.73
CA THR A 21 -36.36 -6.88 6.63
C THR A 21 -35.94 -7.73 7.83
N PHE A 22 -34.66 -7.69 8.18
CA PHE A 22 -34.13 -8.37 9.35
C PHE A 22 -34.10 -7.40 10.53
N ASP A 23 -34.98 -7.61 11.51
CA ASP A 23 -35.10 -6.72 12.69
C ASP A 23 -34.02 -6.98 13.75
N GLN A 24 -33.33 -8.12 13.66
CA GLN A 24 -32.29 -8.51 14.60
C GLN A 24 -31.10 -9.16 13.87
N PRO A 25 -29.87 -9.00 14.40
CA PRO A 25 -28.75 -9.77 13.91
C PRO A 25 -28.92 -11.26 14.24
N GLY A 26 -28.41 -12.11 13.36
CA GLY A 26 -28.51 -13.56 13.50
C GLY A 26 -28.30 -14.29 12.18
N THR A 27 -28.34 -15.62 12.26
CA THR A 27 -28.34 -16.50 11.10
C THR A 27 -29.78 -16.82 10.73
N TYR A 28 -30.13 -16.62 9.47
CA TYR A 28 -31.48 -16.86 8.95
C TYR A 28 -31.42 -17.90 7.82
N HIS A 29 -32.35 -18.85 7.82
CA HIS A 29 -32.50 -19.83 6.77
C HIS A 29 -33.83 -19.60 6.05
N PHE A 30 -33.76 -19.41 4.74
CA PHE A 30 -34.94 -19.43 3.88
C PHE A 30 -34.93 -20.75 3.13
N VAL A 31 -35.96 -21.55 3.38
CA VAL A 31 -36.12 -22.87 2.77
C VAL A 31 -37.38 -22.87 1.93
N CYS A 32 -37.35 -23.54 0.79
CA CYS A 32 -38.58 -23.85 0.08
C CYS A 32 -39.34 -24.95 0.81
N THR A 33 -40.60 -24.70 1.14
CA THR A 33 -41.46 -25.65 1.86
C THR A 33 -42.25 -26.59 0.94
N VAL A 34 -42.05 -26.49 -0.38
CA VAL A 34 -42.64 -27.41 -1.37
C VAL A 34 -42.10 -28.82 -1.12
N ARG A 35 -43.02 -29.75 -0.83
CA ARG A 35 -42.66 -31.11 -0.41
C ARG A 35 -42.54 -32.10 -1.55
N GLU A 36 -43.17 -31.86 -2.69
CA GLU A 36 -43.19 -32.79 -3.83
C GLU A 36 -43.00 -32.04 -5.16
N PRO A 37 -41.84 -32.20 -5.84
CA PRO A 37 -40.61 -32.80 -5.30
C PRO A 37 -40.06 -31.95 -4.14
N PHE A 38 -39.31 -32.57 -3.22
CA PHE A 38 -38.83 -31.88 -2.02
C PHE A 38 -37.71 -30.87 -2.34
N HIS A 39 -38.10 -29.64 -2.68
CA HIS A 39 -37.19 -28.63 -3.23
C HIS A 39 -36.04 -28.26 -2.28
N CYS A 40 -36.25 -28.36 -0.97
CA CYS A 40 -35.18 -28.08 0.00
C CYS A 40 -34.02 -29.08 -0.11
N LEU A 41 -34.27 -30.38 -0.33
CA LEU A 41 -33.20 -31.37 -0.53
C LEU A 41 -32.53 -31.22 -1.91
N MET A 42 -33.22 -30.61 -2.85
CA MET A 42 -32.67 -30.24 -4.15
C MET A 42 -31.82 -28.95 -4.11
N GLY A 43 -31.63 -28.35 -2.93
CA GLY A 43 -30.80 -27.16 -2.74
C GLY A 43 -31.55 -25.83 -2.84
N GLN A 44 -32.89 -25.83 -2.89
CA GLN A 44 -33.68 -24.59 -2.86
C GLN A 44 -33.78 -24.04 -1.42
N HIS A 45 -32.64 -23.62 -0.90
CA HIS A 45 -32.51 -22.91 0.35
C HIS A 45 -31.37 -21.89 0.29
N VAL A 46 -31.46 -20.85 1.11
CA VAL A 46 -30.39 -19.86 1.26
C VAL A 46 -30.22 -19.51 2.73
N THR A 47 -28.98 -19.28 3.12
CA THR A 47 -28.63 -18.85 4.48
C THR A 47 -28.10 -17.42 4.43
N PHE A 48 -28.65 -16.55 5.26
CA PHE A 48 -28.19 -15.18 5.44
C PHE A 48 -27.56 -15.02 6.82
N PHE A 49 -26.41 -14.35 6.86
CA PHE A 49 -25.75 -13.93 8.09
C PHE A 49 -25.98 -12.43 8.25
N VAL A 50 -26.84 -12.06 9.19
CA VAL A 50 -27.16 -10.67 9.48
C VAL A 50 -26.32 -10.26 10.68
N THR A 51 -25.37 -9.37 10.46
CA THR A 51 -24.56 -8.80 11.53
C THR A 51 -25.20 -7.51 12.04
N GLY A 52 -25.11 -7.31 13.35
CA GLY A 52 -25.66 -6.13 13.98
C GLY A 52 -24.74 -4.95 13.69
N PHE A 53 -25.24 -3.94 13.01
CA PHE A 53 -24.60 -2.64 12.99
C PHE A 53 -25.28 -1.77 14.04
N THR A 54 -24.67 -1.63 15.22
CA THR A 54 -24.73 -0.33 15.87
C THR A 54 -23.99 0.62 14.93
N CYS A 55 -24.67 1.63 14.41
CA CYS A 55 -24.04 2.76 13.74
C CYS A 55 -22.83 3.22 14.59
N GLY A 56 -21.61 2.86 14.17
CA GLY A 56 -20.37 3.24 14.86
C GLY A 56 -19.37 2.14 15.27
N LYS A 57 -19.62 0.85 15.05
CA LYS A 57 -18.59 -0.19 15.32
C LYS A 57 -18.46 -1.23 14.21
N ALA A 58 -18.10 -0.75 13.02
CA ALA A 58 -17.58 -1.61 11.96
C ALA A 58 -16.18 -2.10 12.37
N GLY A 59 -16.10 -3.21 13.10
CA GLY A 59 -14.85 -3.96 13.30
C GLY A 59 -14.44 -4.73 12.04
N GLY A 60 -14.54 -4.11 10.87
CA GLY A 60 -13.97 -4.68 9.64
C GLY A 60 -12.44 -4.74 9.77
N PRO A 61 -11.78 -5.70 9.09
CA PRO A 61 -10.32 -5.74 9.10
C PRO A 61 -9.78 -4.41 8.57
N THR A 62 -8.95 -3.74 9.36
CA THR A 62 -8.21 -2.55 8.94
C THR A 62 -7.42 -2.88 7.68
N PRO A 63 -7.54 -2.11 6.58
CA PRO A 63 -6.73 -2.36 5.40
C PRO A 63 -5.24 -2.26 5.76
N THR A 64 -4.46 -3.27 5.37
CA THR A 64 -3.01 -3.26 5.53
C THR A 64 -2.44 -2.01 4.84
N PRO A 65 -1.59 -1.20 5.51
CA PRO A 65 -0.95 -0.05 4.87
C PRO A 65 -0.20 -0.48 3.61
N ALA A 66 -0.33 0.31 2.53
CA ALA A 66 0.43 0.08 1.32
C ALA A 66 1.95 0.15 1.62
N PRO A 67 2.78 -0.70 0.98
CA PRO A 67 4.22 -0.65 1.17
C PRO A 67 4.78 0.73 0.78
N ALA A 68 5.73 1.21 1.58
CA ALA A 68 6.36 2.51 1.35
C ALA A 68 7.09 2.56 -0.02
N PRO A 69 7.09 3.72 -0.71
CA PRO A 69 7.79 3.87 -1.97
C PRO A 69 9.30 3.61 -1.81
N LYS A 70 9.89 2.95 -2.81
CA LYS A 70 11.32 2.65 -2.84
C LYS A 70 12.14 3.96 -2.92
N PRO A 71 13.25 4.10 -2.18
CA PRO A 71 14.13 5.26 -2.28
C PRO A 71 14.64 5.47 -3.71
N ALA A 72 14.70 6.74 -4.13
CA ALA A 72 15.26 7.12 -5.43
C ALA A 72 16.76 6.75 -5.52
N PRO A 73 17.26 6.34 -6.69
CA PRO A 73 18.68 6.06 -6.89
C PRO A 73 19.53 7.32 -6.68
N LYS A 74 20.72 7.12 -6.09
CA LYS A 74 21.68 8.19 -5.81
C LYS A 74 22.24 8.79 -7.10
N PRO A 75 22.40 10.12 -7.21
CA PRO A 75 23.03 10.77 -8.35
C PRO A 75 24.46 10.24 -8.60
N ALA A 76 24.81 10.11 -9.88
CA ALA A 76 26.14 9.67 -10.29
C ALA A 76 27.23 10.68 -9.88
N PRO A 77 28.47 10.21 -9.60
CA PRO A 77 29.60 11.10 -9.29
C PRO A 77 29.91 12.05 -10.45
N LYS A 78 30.22 13.30 -10.12
CA LYS A 78 30.62 14.32 -11.09
C LYS A 78 31.98 13.97 -11.70
N PRO A 79 32.18 14.16 -13.02
CA PRO A 79 33.48 13.93 -13.65
C PRO A 79 34.59 14.78 -13.01
N SER A 80 35.74 14.18 -12.78
CA SER A 80 36.90 14.85 -12.18
C SER A 80 37.50 15.90 -13.15
N PRO A 81 37.94 17.08 -12.66
CA PRO A 81 38.55 18.09 -13.51
C PRO A 81 39.80 17.58 -14.22
N LYS A 82 39.84 17.73 -15.55
CA LYS A 82 41.07 17.52 -16.35
C LYS A 82 42.14 18.50 -15.88
N ARG A 83 43.31 17.98 -15.48
CA ARG A 83 44.48 18.80 -15.16
C ARG A 83 44.90 19.61 -16.39
N LYS A 84 45.07 20.92 -16.20
CA LYS A 84 45.59 21.85 -17.21
C LYS A 84 47.04 21.46 -17.56
N PRO A 85 47.46 21.49 -18.83
CA PRO A 85 48.84 21.17 -19.20
C PRO A 85 49.82 22.16 -18.58
N SER A 86 50.86 21.65 -17.93
CA SER A 86 51.96 22.46 -17.38
C SER A 86 52.80 23.07 -18.52
N PRO A 87 53.12 24.37 -18.48
CA PRO A 87 53.98 25.00 -19.48
C PRO A 87 55.43 24.49 -19.38
N LYS A 88 56.03 24.13 -20.53
CA LYS A 88 57.42 23.67 -20.64
C LYS A 88 58.42 24.84 -20.53
N LYS A 89 59.42 24.62 -19.67
CA LYS A 89 60.81 25.13 -19.57
C LYS A 89 61.19 26.45 -20.27
N ARG A 90 61.98 27.27 -19.54
CA ARG A 90 63.23 27.86 -20.05
C ARG A 90 64.31 27.85 -18.97
N LYS A 91 65.51 27.38 -19.31
CA LYS A 91 66.74 27.54 -18.51
C LYS A 91 67.60 28.66 -19.13
N SER A 92 68.39 29.28 -18.26
CA SER A 92 69.58 30.15 -18.51
C SER A 92 69.26 31.64 -18.75
N PRO A 93 70.03 32.59 -18.17
CA PRO A 93 71.48 32.72 -18.41
C PRO A 93 72.38 32.90 -17.16
N LYS A 94 73.69 32.74 -17.36
CA LYS A 94 74.80 32.87 -16.39
C LYS A 94 75.58 34.16 -16.69
N MET A 95 75.82 35.02 -15.69
CA MET A 95 76.84 36.11 -15.69
C MET A 95 77.18 36.47 -14.22
N MET A 96 78.42 36.20 -13.76
CA MET A 96 79.55 37.14 -13.51
C MET A 96 79.38 38.00 -12.24
N GLY A 97 80.13 37.74 -11.16
CA GLY A 97 81.35 38.49 -10.76
C GLY A 97 80.96 39.57 -9.73
N GLY A 98 81.66 39.91 -8.65
CA GLY A 98 82.96 39.60 -8.09
C GLY A 98 83.31 40.74 -7.11
N GLY A 99 83.86 40.42 -5.93
CA GLY A 99 84.56 41.37 -5.03
C GLY A 99 83.69 42.14 -4.02
N ARG A 100 84.20 42.59 -2.86
CA ARG A 100 85.52 42.53 -2.21
C ARG A 100 85.31 42.99 -0.75
N ARG A 101 86.09 42.42 0.18
CA ARG A 101 86.72 43.01 1.39
C ARG A 101 85.76 43.63 2.44
N ALA A 102 85.83 43.22 3.71
CA ALA A 102 86.72 43.70 4.79
C ALA A 102 85.79 43.89 6.02
N VAL A 103 86.12 43.77 7.30
CA VAL A 103 87.34 43.56 8.11
C VAL A 103 86.87 43.16 9.53
N MET A 104 87.83 42.71 10.34
CA MET A 104 87.76 42.10 11.67
C MET A 104 87.32 42.98 12.85
N SER A 105 87.10 42.24 13.96
CA SER A 105 87.32 42.58 15.38
C SER A 105 86.13 43.23 16.08
N LYS A 106 85.70 42.76 17.25
CA LYS A 106 86.38 42.04 18.34
C LYS A 106 85.43 41.04 18.98
#